data_AF-A0A660VPS3-F1
#
_entry.id   AF-A0A660VPS3-F1
#
_cell.length_a   1.000
_cell.length_b   1.000
_cell.length_c   1.000
_cell.angle_alpha   90.00
_cell.angle_beta   90.00
_cell.angle_gamma   90.00
#
_symmetry.space_group_name_H-M   'P 1'
#
loop_
_entity.id
_entity.type
_entity.pdbx_description
1 polymer ?
#
loop_
_entity_poly.entity_id
_entity_poly.type
_entity_poly.pdbx_seq_one_letter_code
_entity_poly.pdbx_strand_id
1 'polypeptide(L)'
;AIGKRGQNVRLAAKLTGWHIDVLTESQLQEERRRMREHMMRLPGMTPDLCDRFQLSGFVSIYDIIEADIEDLLAVRGMDEESAAELQRAAEELAARIEAEELEAAEAEESGESSGEGETESGAGAEETPPAEAENEEKSGTIEESDEPEE
;
A
#
# COMPACT_ATOMS: atom_id res chain seq x y z
N ALA A 1 13.14 -5.84 -13.30
CA ALA A 1 13.85 -7.14 -13.17
C ALA A 1 14.61 -7.16 -11.84
N ILE A 2 14.03 -7.77 -10.80
CA ILE A 2 14.70 -8.06 -9.53
C ILE A 2 15.59 -9.29 -9.80
N GLY A 3 16.90 -9.19 -9.56
CA GLY A 3 17.79 -10.36 -9.66
C GLY A 3 17.36 -11.41 -8.63
N LYS A 4 17.45 -12.71 -8.98
CA LYS A 4 16.85 -13.88 -8.30
C LYS A 4 16.97 -13.99 -6.76
N ARG A 5 17.76 -13.14 -6.08
CA ARG A 5 17.90 -13.10 -4.60
C ARG A 5 18.22 -11.69 -4.05
N GLY A 6 17.77 -10.62 -4.69
CA GLY A 6 18.07 -9.23 -4.24
C GLY A 6 19.56 -8.85 -4.33
N GLN A 7 20.37 -9.66 -5.01
CA GLN A 7 21.82 -9.53 -5.07
C GLN A 7 22.24 -8.20 -5.71
N ASN A 8 21.44 -7.68 -6.65
CA ASN A 8 21.69 -6.40 -7.31
C ASN A 8 21.47 -5.21 -6.36
N VAL A 9 20.44 -5.29 -5.51
CA VAL A 9 20.14 -4.27 -4.47
C VAL A 9 21.26 -4.23 -3.44
N ARG A 10 21.74 -5.41 -3.00
CA ARG A 10 22.85 -5.52 -2.04
C ARG A 10 24.17 -5.01 -2.60
N LEU A 11 24.46 -5.29 -3.88
CA LEU A 11 25.68 -4.80 -4.53
C LEU A 11 25.61 -3.27 -4.74
N ALA A 12 24.47 -2.76 -5.19
CA ALA A 12 24.24 -1.34 -5.37
C ALA A 12 24.37 -0.58 -4.04
N ALA A 13 23.72 -1.05 -2.97
CA ALA A 13 23.84 -0.44 -1.63
C ALA A 13 25.29 -0.43 -1.11
N LYS A 14 26.08 -1.48 -1.37
CA LYS A 14 27.50 -1.55 -1.00
C LYS A 14 28.38 -0.59 -1.82
N LEU A 15 28.02 -0.34 -3.07
CA LEU A 15 28.76 0.55 -3.97
C LEU A 15 28.39 2.03 -3.79
N THR A 16 27.11 2.32 -3.51
CA THR A 16 26.61 3.69 -3.27
C THR A 16 26.78 4.11 -1.81
N GLY A 17 26.83 3.15 -0.89
CA GLY A 17 26.79 3.40 0.56
C GLY A 17 25.41 3.83 1.06
N TRP A 18 24.37 3.78 0.22
CA TRP A 18 23.00 4.18 0.57
C TRP A 18 22.14 2.93 0.77
N HIS A 19 21.24 2.96 1.76
CA HIS A 19 20.21 1.93 1.92
C HIS A 19 19.22 2.03 0.75
N ILE A 20 18.92 0.92 0.08
CA ILE A 20 18.01 0.89 -1.08
C ILE A 20 16.84 -0.03 -0.75
N ASP A 21 15.69 0.57 -0.48
CA ASP A 21 14.44 -0.14 -0.24
C ASP A 21 13.73 -0.37 -1.57
N VAL A 22 13.50 -1.64 -1.92
CA VAL A 22 12.81 -2.00 -3.15
C VAL A 22 11.37 -2.34 -2.83
N LEU A 23 10.49 -1.37 -3.05
CA LEU A 23 9.04 -1.59 -3.00
C LEU A 23 8.58 -2.29 -4.29
N THR A 24 7.67 -3.25 -4.14
CA THR A 24 6.93 -3.81 -5.27
C THR A 24 5.90 -2.81 -5.77
N GLU A 25 5.47 -2.96 -7.02
CA GLU A 25 4.42 -2.10 -7.59
C GLU A 25 3.12 -2.17 -6.79
N SER A 26 2.75 -3.37 -6.31
CA SER A 26 1.57 -3.57 -5.47
C SER A 26 1.68 -2.80 -4.15
N GLN A 27 2.85 -2.82 -3.49
CA GLN A 27 3.06 -2.08 -2.24
C GLN A 27 2.99 -0.57 -2.46
N LEU A 28 3.60 -0.06 -3.54
CA LEU A 28 3.53 1.37 -3.86
C LEU A 28 2.09 1.82 -4.13
N GLN A 29 1.28 1.00 -4.81
CA GLN A 29 -0.13 1.30 -5.05
C GLN A 29 -0.94 1.30 -3.75
N GLU A 30 -0.66 0.36 -2.84
CA GLU A 30 -1.31 0.28 -1.54
C GLU A 30 -0.97 1.47 -0.64
N GLU A 31 0.30 1.88 -0.59
CA GLU A 31 0.73 3.10 0.10
C GLU A 31 0.02 4.34 -0.43
N ARG A 32 -0.01 4.51 -1.76
CA ARG A 32 -0.73 5.63 -2.40
C ARG A 32 -2.22 5.60 -2.09
N ARG A 33 -2.84 4.42 -2.09
CA ARG A 33 -4.25 4.25 -1.72
C ARG A 33 -4.47 4.67 -0.27
N ARG A 34 -3.62 4.22 0.66
CA ARG A 34 -3.70 4.61 2.08
C ARG A 34 -3.58 6.12 2.26
N MET A 35 -2.57 6.75 1.66
CA MET A 35 -2.39 8.22 1.74
C MET A 35 -3.63 8.97 1.22
N ARG A 36 -4.20 8.51 0.09
CA ARG A 36 -5.45 9.05 -0.43
C ARG A 36 -6.62 8.86 0.54
N GLU A 37 -6.77 7.67 1.13
CA GLU A 37 -7.82 7.40 2.12
C GLU A 37 -7.69 8.32 3.33
N HIS A 38 -6.46 8.57 3.80
CA HIS A 38 -6.19 9.52 4.88
C HIS A 38 -6.62 10.95 4.49
N MET A 39 -6.26 11.41 3.29
CA MET A 39 -6.72 12.71 2.79
C MET A 39 -8.25 12.81 2.72
N MET A 40 -8.95 11.75 2.31
CA MET A 40 -10.42 11.71 2.23
C MET A 40 -11.10 11.75 3.60
N ARG A 41 -10.40 11.45 4.70
CA ARG A 41 -10.94 11.58 6.06
C ARG A 41 -10.98 13.04 6.52
N LEU A 42 -10.31 13.95 5.82
CA LEU A 42 -10.31 15.37 6.17
C LEU A 42 -11.69 16.00 5.91
N PRO A 43 -12.20 16.83 6.85
CA PRO A 43 -13.44 17.55 6.65
C PRO A 43 -13.30 18.54 5.48
N GLY A 44 -14.31 18.59 4.62
CA GLY A 44 -14.30 19.44 3.42
C GLY A 44 -13.55 18.85 2.22
N MET A 45 -12.84 17.73 2.38
CA MET A 45 -12.19 17.04 1.27
C MET A 45 -13.24 16.27 0.44
N THR A 46 -13.34 16.62 -0.84
CA THR A 46 -14.15 15.89 -1.83
C THR A 46 -13.26 15.08 -2.77
N PRO A 47 -13.76 14.03 -3.43
CA PRO A 47 -12.95 13.25 -4.37
C PRO A 47 -12.29 14.09 -5.45
N ASP A 48 -13.05 15.00 -6.08
CA ASP A 48 -12.53 15.93 -7.08
C ASP A 48 -11.50 16.92 -6.52
N LEU A 49 -11.62 17.30 -5.24
CA LEU A 49 -10.65 18.16 -4.59
C LEU A 49 -9.35 17.39 -4.31
N CYS A 50 -9.43 16.18 -3.78
CA CYS A 50 -8.28 15.31 -3.53
C CYS A 50 -7.49 15.02 -4.81
N ASP A 51 -8.18 14.78 -5.93
CA ASP A 51 -7.51 14.60 -7.24
C ASP A 51 -6.79 15.88 -7.69
N ARG A 52 -7.35 17.06 -7.45
CA ARG A 52 -6.68 18.34 -7.71
C ARG A 52 -5.45 18.54 -6.83
N PHE A 53 -5.53 18.18 -5.54
CA PHE A 53 -4.39 18.21 -4.63
C PHE A 53 -3.26 17.27 -5.09
N GLN A 54 -3.60 16.05 -5.53
CA GLN A 54 -2.61 15.12 -6.09
C GLN A 54 -1.96 15.69 -7.36
N LEU A 55 -2.73 16.37 -8.22
CA LEU A 55 -2.19 17.00 -9.43
C LEU A 55 -1.26 18.19 -9.13
N SER A 56 -1.49 18.92 -8.04
CA SER A 56 -0.59 19.99 -7.59
C SER A 56 0.61 19.46 -6.80
N GLY A 57 0.65 18.16 -6.49
CA GLY A 57 1.78 17.50 -5.85
C GLY A 57 1.59 17.19 -4.37
N PHE A 58 0.44 17.52 -3.78
CA PHE A 58 0.10 17.15 -2.42
C PHE A 58 -0.44 15.71 -2.42
N VAL A 59 0.40 14.79 -1.97
CA VAL A 59 0.10 13.35 -1.96
C VAL A 59 -0.22 12.84 -0.56
N SER A 60 0.14 13.60 0.47
CA SER A 60 -0.05 13.25 1.88
C SER A 60 -0.72 14.37 2.68
N ILE A 61 -1.25 14.01 3.86
CA ILE A 61 -1.74 14.98 4.85
C ILE A 61 -0.59 15.88 5.32
N TYR A 62 0.61 15.31 5.49
CA TYR A 62 1.80 16.06 5.93
C TYR A 62 2.16 17.18 4.95
N ASP A 63 2.00 16.93 3.65
CA ASP A 63 2.26 17.96 2.63
C ASP A 63 1.29 19.15 2.76
N ILE A 64 0.06 18.93 3.25
CA ILE A 64 -0.93 19.99 3.48
C ILE A 64 -0.58 20.79 4.75
N ILE A 65 -0.07 20.10 5.78
CA ILE A 65 0.35 20.74 7.05
C ILE A 65 1.56 21.65 6.81
N GLU A 66 2.52 21.19 5.99
CA GLU A 66 3.73 21.96 5.68
C GLU A 66 3.52 23.05 4.62
N ALA A 67 2.42 22.99 3.86
CA ALA A 67 2.10 23.97 2.83
C ALA A 67 1.72 25.34 3.42
N ASP A 68 2.02 26.41 2.68
CA ASP A 68 1.50 27.73 2.99
C ASP A 68 0.04 27.87 2.54
N ILE A 69 -0.72 28.75 3.22
CA ILE A 69 -2.12 29.02 2.85
C ILE A 69 -2.22 29.49 1.39
N GLU A 70 -1.24 30.25 0.90
CA GLU A 70 -1.17 30.72 -0.49
C GLU A 70 -1.13 29.56 -1.51
N ASP A 71 -0.41 28.48 -1.20
CA ASP A 71 -0.31 27.31 -2.06
C ASP A 71 -1.61 26.49 -2.05
N LEU A 72 -2.27 26.41 -0.89
CA LEU A 72 -3.58 25.77 -0.77
C LEU A 72 -4.66 26.54 -1.56
N LEU A 73 -4.60 27.87 -1.56
CA LEU A 73 -5.49 28.74 -2.34
C LEU A 73 -5.28 28.64 -3.85
N ALA A 74 -4.07 28.28 -4.29
CA ALA A 74 -3.79 28.04 -5.71
C ALA A 74 -4.57 26.83 -6.24
N VAL A 75 -4.99 25.92 -5.36
CA VAL A 75 -5.88 24.81 -5.71
C VAL A 75 -7.29 25.36 -5.95
N ARG A 76 -7.77 25.23 -7.19
CA ARG A 76 -9.11 25.68 -7.58
C ARG A 76 -10.16 25.10 -6.63
N GLY A 77 -10.99 25.95 -6.03
CA GLY A 77 -12.08 25.54 -5.14
C GLY A 77 -11.74 25.55 -3.65
N MET A 78 -10.57 26.10 -3.29
CA MET A 78 -10.21 26.45 -1.92
C MET A 78 -10.45 27.95 -1.65
N ASP A 79 -10.81 28.25 -0.41
CA ASP A 79 -10.91 29.59 0.16
C ASP A 79 -10.07 29.68 1.44
N GLU A 80 -9.79 30.90 1.91
CA GLU A 80 -8.88 31.13 3.04
C GLU A 80 -9.38 30.47 4.33
N GLU A 81 -10.69 30.49 4.56
CA GLU A 81 -11.32 29.88 5.73
C GLU A 81 -11.22 28.35 5.66
N SER A 82 -11.62 27.76 4.54
CA SER A 82 -11.54 26.31 4.31
C SER A 82 -10.10 25.80 4.30
N ALA A 83 -9.14 26.58 3.80
CA ALA A 83 -7.72 26.23 3.84
C ALA A 83 -7.19 26.17 5.28
N ALA A 84 -7.51 27.17 6.11
CA ALA A 84 -7.12 27.18 7.51
C ALA A 84 -7.81 26.05 8.31
N GLU A 85 -9.09 25.79 8.04
CA GLU A 85 -9.81 24.67 8.64
C GLU A 85 -9.21 23.31 8.23
N LEU A 86 -8.87 23.16 6.95
CA LEU A 86 -8.25 21.95 6.41
C LEU A 86 -6.89 21.69 7.06
N GLN A 87 -6.04 22.71 7.21
CA GLN A 87 -4.75 22.59 7.89
C GLN A 87 -4.91 22.16 9.35
N ARG A 88 -5.80 22.81 10.09
CA ARG A 88 -6.06 22.45 11.49
C ARG A 88 -6.58 21.02 11.62
N ALA A 89 -7.48 20.60 10.74
CA ALA A 89 -8.01 19.25 10.74
C ALA A 89 -6.95 18.22 10.30
N ALA A 90 -6.04 18.60 9.41
CA ALA A 90 -4.91 17.79 8.98
C ALA A 90 -3.95 17.53 10.14
N GLU A 91 -3.59 18.55 10.93
CA GLU A 91 -2.76 18.39 12.13
C GLU A 91 -3.40 17.44 13.15
N GLU A 92 -4.70 17.62 13.42
CA GLU A 92 -5.43 16.76 14.36
C GLU A 92 -5.49 15.30 13.87
N LEU A 93 -5.76 15.11 12.58
CA LEU A 93 -5.82 13.78 11.98
C LEU A 93 -4.44 13.10 11.97
N ALA A 94 -3.37 13.83 11.66
CA ALA A 94 -2.00 13.32 11.68
C ALA A 94 -1.63 12.84 13.08
N ALA A 95 -1.86 13.66 14.11
CA ALA A 95 -1.61 13.28 15.51
C ALA A 95 -2.40 12.04 15.94
N ARG A 96 -3.65 11.89 15.45
CA ARG A 96 -4.46 10.69 15.72
C ARG A 96 -3.91 9.45 15.03
N ILE A 97 -3.46 9.56 13.79
CA ILE A 97 -2.88 8.42 13.05
C ILE A 97 -1.58 7.99 13.75
N GLU A 98 -0.70 8.93 14.10
CA GLU A 98 0.54 8.62 14.82
C GLU A 98 0.25 7.95 16.18
N ALA A 99 -0.76 8.42 16.91
CA ALA A 99 -1.16 7.80 18.17
C ALA A 99 -1.70 6.37 17.96
N GLU A 100 -2.57 6.16 16.96
CA GLU A 100 -3.08 4.83 16.60
C GLU A 100 -1.96 3.87 16.18
N GLU A 101 -0.96 4.35 15.42
CA GLU A 101 0.20 3.56 15.00
C GLU A 101 1.12 3.22 16.17
N LEU A 102 1.32 4.15 17.12
CA LEU A 102 2.12 3.92 18.32
C LEU A 102 1.44 2.93 19.27
N GLU A 103 0.12 3.05 19.48
CA GLU A 103 -0.65 2.08 20.26
C GLU A 103 -0.64 0.68 19.62
N ALA A 104 -0.74 0.60 18.29
CA ALA A 104 -0.64 -0.67 17.57
C ALA A 104 0.75 -1.31 17.71
N ALA A 105 1.83 -0.51 17.67
CA ALA A 105 3.18 -0.99 17.88
C ALA A 105 3.40 -1.52 19.31
N GLU A 106 2.89 -0.83 20.32
CA GLU A 106 2.98 -1.26 21.73
C GLU A 106 2.17 -2.54 22.00
N ALA A 107 1.02 -2.72 21.34
CA ALA A 107 0.21 -3.93 21.45
C ALA A 107 0.90 -5.17 20.85
N GLU A 108 1.61 -5.00 19.73
CA GLU A 108 2.41 -6.06 19.09
C GLU A 108 3.65 -6.41 19.95
N GLU A 109 4.32 -5.42 20.56
CA GLU A 109 5.47 -5.64 21.45
C GLU A 109 5.08 -6.38 22.76
N SER A 110 3.88 -6.10 23.29
CA SER A 110 3.31 -6.84 24.43
C SER A 110 2.89 -8.28 24.08
N GLY A 111 2.63 -8.60 22.82
CA GLY A 111 2.23 -9.93 22.35
C GLY A 111 3.39 -10.92 22.26
N GLU A 112 4.61 -10.44 22.02
CA GLU A 112 5.77 -11.28 21.75
C GLU A 112 6.48 -11.78 23.04
N SER A 113 6.19 -11.21 24.21
CA SER A 113 6.80 -11.63 25.49
C SER A 113 6.23 -12.94 26.09
N SER A 114 5.19 -13.55 25.50
CA SER A 114 4.57 -14.79 26.04
C SER A 114 4.84 -16.04 25.20
N GLY A 115 5.80 -16.01 24.28
CA GLY A 115 5.98 -17.04 23.26
C GLY A 115 7.30 -17.83 23.29
N GLU A 116 8.03 -17.91 24.39
CA GLU A 116 9.19 -18.80 24.50
C GLU A 116 9.07 -19.71 25.72
N GLY A 117 8.46 -20.88 25.51
CA GLY A 117 8.32 -21.94 26.49
C GLY A 117 7.90 -23.26 25.84
N GLU A 118 8.89 -24.13 25.68
CA GLU A 118 8.78 -25.60 25.56
C GLU A 118 8.63 -26.20 24.14
N THR A 119 9.79 -26.63 23.64
CA THR A 119 9.95 -27.74 22.71
C THR A 119 9.45 -29.06 23.30
N GLU A 120 9.17 -29.99 22.38
CA GLU A 120 9.20 -31.45 22.46
C GLU A 120 8.03 -32.24 23.10
N SER A 121 7.24 -32.88 22.21
CA SER A 121 7.08 -34.35 22.13
C SER A 121 5.62 -34.79 21.88
N GLY A 122 5.40 -35.61 20.85
CA GLY A 122 4.15 -36.37 20.71
C GLY A 122 3.78 -36.73 19.28
N ALA A 123 4.15 -37.95 18.87
CA ALA A 123 3.85 -38.56 17.58
C ALA A 123 2.37 -38.96 17.39
N GLY A 124 1.97 -39.15 16.12
CA GLY A 124 0.76 -39.86 15.67
C GLY A 124 0.01 -39.07 14.58
N ALA A 125 0.22 -39.27 13.28
CA ALA A 125 -0.26 -40.38 12.44
C ALA A 125 -1.80 -40.55 12.43
N GLU A 126 -2.46 -40.00 11.40
CA GLU A 126 -3.56 -40.61 10.61
C GLU A 126 -3.96 -39.62 9.49
N GLU A 127 -3.60 -39.93 8.25
CA GLU A 127 -4.48 -40.48 7.19
C GLU A 127 -5.41 -39.45 6.54
N THR A 128 -5.03 -39.02 5.34
CA THR A 128 -5.96 -38.69 4.25
C THR A 128 -5.40 -39.24 2.94
N PRO A 129 -6.17 -40.09 2.25
CA PRO A 129 -6.27 -40.00 0.80
C PRO A 129 -7.73 -40.22 0.34
N PRO A 130 -8.05 -40.18 -0.97
CA PRO A 130 -7.40 -39.50 -2.09
C PRO A 130 -8.40 -38.60 -2.87
N ALA A 131 -7.90 -37.79 -3.81
CA ALA A 131 -8.70 -37.33 -4.95
C ALA A 131 -7.87 -37.49 -6.22
N GLU A 132 -8.15 -38.57 -6.95
CA GLU A 132 -7.73 -38.88 -8.32
C GLU A 132 -8.23 -37.75 -9.25
N ALA A 133 -7.38 -37.02 -9.97
CA ALA A 133 -6.80 -37.34 -11.28
C ALA A 133 -7.73 -38.16 -12.21
N GLU A 134 -8.55 -37.47 -13.00
CA GLU A 134 -8.98 -37.97 -14.31
C GLU A 134 -8.48 -37.05 -15.43
N ASN A 135 -7.79 -37.71 -16.34
CA ASN A 135 -7.14 -37.22 -17.55
C ASN A 135 -8.03 -37.64 -18.72
N GLU A 136 -8.58 -36.69 -19.48
CA GLU A 136 -9.14 -36.98 -20.80
C GLU A 136 -8.16 -36.55 -21.89
N GLU A 137 -7.72 -37.54 -22.66
CA GLU A 137 -6.86 -37.43 -23.81
C GLU A 137 -7.56 -36.85 -25.04
N LYS A 138 -6.88 -35.90 -25.67
CA LYS A 138 -6.63 -35.68 -27.11
C LYS A 138 -7.53 -36.30 -28.22
N SER A 139 -7.64 -35.45 -29.26
CA SER A 139 -7.62 -35.73 -30.72
C SER A 139 -9.01 -35.89 -31.36
N GLY A 140 -9.37 -35.29 -32.51
CA GLY A 140 -8.72 -34.44 -33.53
C GLY A 140 -9.86 -34.00 -34.50
N THR A 141 -9.80 -32.87 -35.22
CA THR A 141 -9.37 -32.73 -36.63
C THR A 141 -10.18 -31.55 -37.21
N ILE A 142 -9.53 -30.44 -37.58
CA ILE A 142 -9.41 -29.81 -38.92
C ILE A 142 -10.73 -29.51 -39.66
N GLU A 143 -11.00 -28.22 -39.89
CA GLU A 143 -11.31 -27.54 -41.18
C GLU A 143 -11.73 -26.10 -40.79
N GLU A 144 -10.90 -25.07 -41.02
CA GLU A 144 -10.73 -24.31 -42.27
C GLU A 144 -12.00 -23.53 -42.68
N SER A 145 -11.78 -22.28 -43.12
CA SER A 145 -12.74 -21.32 -43.71
C SER A 145 -13.45 -20.43 -42.69
N ASP A 146 -13.54 -19.11 -42.81
CA ASP A 146 -13.03 -18.11 -43.75
C ASP A 146 -13.50 -16.78 -43.12
N GLU A 147 -12.60 -15.87 -42.76
CA GLU A 147 -12.94 -14.45 -42.74
C GLU A 147 -12.75 -13.95 -44.17
N PRO A 148 -13.63 -13.06 -44.63
CA PRO A 148 -13.10 -11.72 -44.80
C PRO A 148 -14.05 -10.58 -44.43
N GLU A 149 -13.38 -9.48 -44.14
CA GLU A 149 -13.80 -8.09 -43.99
C GLU A 149 -14.87 -7.62 -44.99
N GLU A 150 -15.78 -6.76 -44.50
CA GLU A 150 -15.91 -5.35 -44.95
C GLU A 150 -16.50 -4.49 -43.82
#